data_AF-A0A379SF02-F1
#
_entry.id   AF-A0A379SF02-F1
#
_cell.length_a   1.000
_cell.length_b   1.000
_cell.length_c   1.000
_cell.angle_alpha   90.00
_cell.angle_beta   90.00
_cell.angle_gamma   90.00
#
_symmetry.space_group_name_H-M   'P 1'
#
loop_
_entity.id
_entity.type
_entity.pdbx_description
1 polymer ?
#
loop_
_entity_poly.entity_id
_entity_poly.type
_entity_poly.pdbx_seq_one_letter_code
_entity_poly.pdbx_strand_id
1 'polypeptide(L)'
;MTIDLPVIWFAIIVFATLMYIVMDGFDLGVGILFPFIRDKHDRDVMVNSVAPVWDGNETWLVLGGAGLFGAFPLAYAVIADALTIPLVICCLA
;
A
#
# COMPACT_ATOMS: atom_id res chain seq x y z
N MET A 1 -32.94 8.48 -1.87
CA MET A 1 -31.51 8.66 -1.56
C MET A 1 -30.74 8.28 -2.82
N THR A 2 -30.43 9.24 -3.68
CA THR A 2 -29.48 9.02 -4.79
C THR A 2 -28.09 8.95 -4.18
N ILE A 3 -27.40 7.82 -4.35
CA ILE A 3 -26.03 7.70 -3.83
C ILE A 3 -25.12 8.49 -4.78
N ASP A 4 -24.41 9.46 -4.23
CA ASP A 4 -23.52 10.32 -5.01
C ASP A 4 -22.24 9.56 -5.41
N LEU A 5 -21.92 9.61 -6.70
CA LEU A 5 -20.75 8.93 -7.26
C LEU A 5 -19.41 9.32 -6.58
N PRO A 6 -19.16 10.59 -6.21
CA PRO A 6 -17.97 10.95 -5.43
C PRO A 6 -17.90 10.25 -4.07
N VAL A 7 -19.03 10.07 -3.38
CA VAL A 7 -19.05 9.40 -2.07
C VAL A 7 -18.72 7.91 -2.21
N ILE A 8 -19.20 7.26 -3.28
CA ILE A 8 -18.85 5.87 -3.60
C ILE A 8 -17.35 5.74 -3.85
N TRP A 9 -16.78 6.59 -4.72
CA TRP A 9 -15.34 6.54 -5.02
C TRP A 9 -14.49 6.86 -3.81
N PHE A 10 -14.89 7.83 -2.99
CA PHE A 10 -14.22 8.11 -1.73
C PHE A 10 -14.19 6.88 -0.82
N ALA A 11 -15.32 6.18 -0.67
CA ALA A 11 -15.37 4.95 0.13
C ALA A 11 -14.49 3.83 -0.44
N ILE A 12 -14.46 3.65 -1.76
CA ILE A 12 -13.60 2.66 -2.43
C ILE A 12 -12.12 2.98 -2.19
N ILE A 13 -11.72 4.24 -2.36
CA ILE A 13 -10.31 4.68 -2.17
C ILE A 13 -9.90 4.49 -0.71
N VAL A 14 -10.73 4.94 0.24
CA VAL A 14 -10.45 4.77 1.68
C VAL A 14 -10.34 3.28 2.02
N PHE A 15 -11.24 2.45 1.52
CA PHE A 15 -11.16 1.01 1.71
C PHE A 15 -9.87 0.43 1.13
N ALA A 16 -9.50 0.78 -0.10
CA ALA A 16 -8.27 0.33 -0.74
C ALA A 16 -7.03 0.74 0.06
N THR A 17 -6.97 1.99 0.55
CA THR A 17 -5.87 2.46 1.40
C THR A 17 -5.82 1.71 2.73
N LEU A 18 -6.96 1.43 3.37
CA LEU A 18 -6.99 0.64 4.61
C LEU A 18 -6.54 -0.80 4.38
N MET A 19 -6.96 -1.43 3.28
CA MET A 19 -6.51 -2.76 2.91
C MET A 19 -5.00 -2.79 2.67
N TYR A 20 -4.45 -1.79 1.98
CA TYR A 20 -3.01 -1.64 1.82
C TYR A 20 -2.29 -1.58 3.17
N ILE A 21 -2.72 -0.69 4.07
CA ILE A 21 -2.11 -0.54 5.40
C ILE A 21 -2.11 -1.85 6.19
N VAL A 22 -3.21 -2.61 6.13
CA VAL A 22 -3.33 -3.87 6.89
C VAL A 22 -2.53 -5.00 6.25
N MET A 23 -2.62 -5.17 4.94
CA MET A 23 -2.01 -6.31 4.24
C MET A 23 -0.52 -6.09 4.01
N ASP A 24 -0.13 -4.98 3.41
CA ASP A 24 1.28 -4.66 3.14
C ASP A 24 2.04 -4.30 4.43
N GLY A 25 1.32 -3.80 5.44
CA GLY A 25 1.90 -3.57 6.77
C GLY A 25 2.46 -4.84 7.43
N PHE A 26 1.90 -6.01 7.13
CA PHE A 26 2.49 -7.29 7.55
C PHE A 26 3.80 -7.58 6.80
N ASP A 27 3.84 -7.40 5.49
CA ASP A 27 5.02 -7.65 4.65
C ASP A 27 6.19 -6.74 5.05
N LEU A 28 5.92 -5.45 5.16
CA LEU A 28 6.88 -4.45 5.65
C LEU A 28 7.32 -4.76 7.09
N GLY A 29 6.40 -5.21 7.95
CA GLY A 29 6.71 -5.66 9.31
C GLY A 29 7.69 -6.83 9.35
N VAL A 30 7.48 -7.84 8.50
CA VAL A 30 8.42 -8.96 8.33
C VAL A 30 9.77 -8.46 7.81
N GLY A 31 9.78 -7.53 6.84
CA GLY A 31 10.99 -6.90 6.31
C GLY A 31 11.80 -6.14 7.37
N ILE A 32 11.13 -5.39 8.26
CA ILE A 32 11.77 -4.70 9.39
C ILE A 32 12.39 -5.71 10.37
N LEU A 33 11.72 -6.83 10.64
CA LEU A 33 12.21 -7.84 11.58
C LEU A 33 13.33 -8.72 11.00
N PHE A 34 13.35 -8.91 9.68
CA PHE A 34 14.29 -9.79 8.97
C PHE A 34 15.78 -9.63 9.35
N PRO A 35 16.37 -8.42 9.42
CA PRO A 35 17.78 -8.25 9.79
C PRO A 35 18.09 -8.66 11.25
N PHE A 36 17.09 -8.66 12.13
CA PHE A 36 17.27 -9.00 13.55
C PHE A 36 17.26 -10.52 13.81
N ILE A 37 16.69 -11.31 12.91
CA ILE A 37 16.67 -12.77 13.01
C ILE A 37 18.01 -13.32 12.53
N ARG A 38 18.63 -14.19 13.31
CA ARG A 38 19.96 -14.77 12.99
C ARG A 38 19.89 -16.17 12.39
N ASP A 39 18.86 -16.93 12.74
CA ASP A 39 18.69 -18.29 12.27
C ASP A 39 18.25 -18.31 10.79
N LYS A 40 18.87 -19.19 9.99
CA LYS A 40 18.58 -19.28 8.55
C LYS A 40 17.21 -19.90 8.28
N HIS A 41 16.83 -20.90 9.07
CA HIS A 41 15.55 -21.57 8.93
C HIS A 41 14.40 -20.59 9.22
N ASP A 42 14.53 -19.79 10.29
CA ASP A 42 13.52 -18.78 10.63
C ASP A 42 13.40 -17.71 9.53
N ARG A 43 14.53 -17.29 8.94
CA ARG A 43 14.53 -16.36 7.78
C ARG A 43 13.84 -16.95 6.56
N ASP A 44 14.08 -18.22 6.26
CA ASP A 44 13.42 -18.90 5.14
C ASP A 44 11.90 -18.99 5.38
N VAL A 45 11.46 -19.26 6.61
CA VAL A 45 10.04 -19.27 6.97
C VAL A 45 9.43 -17.87 6.81
N MET A 46 10.12 -16.82 7.25
CA MET A 46 9.66 -15.43 7.08
C MET A 46 9.44 -15.08 5.60
N VAL A 47 10.42 -15.37 4.73
CA VAL A 47 10.30 -15.07 3.29
C VAL A 47 9.17 -15.88 2.65
N ASN A 48 9.08 -17.17 2.95
CA ASN A 48 8.03 -18.04 2.40
C ASN A 48 6.62 -17.66 2.87
N SER A 49 6.48 -16.94 3.98
CA SER A 49 5.19 -16.43 4.46
C SER A 49 4.67 -15.23 3.67
N VAL A 50 5.57 -14.41 3.11
CA VAL A 50 5.26 -13.15 2.41
C VAL A 50 5.25 -13.32 0.88
N ALA A 51 6.18 -14.12 0.36
CA ALA A 51 6.38 -14.31 -1.09
C ALA A 51 5.11 -14.59 -1.92
N PRO A 52 4.11 -15.38 -1.47
CA PRO A 52 2.93 -15.66 -2.29
C PRO A 52 1.88 -14.53 -2.29
N VAL A 53 1.95 -13.57 -1.36
CA VAL A 53 0.90 -12.56 -1.16
C VAL A 53 1.36 -11.13 -1.41
N TRP A 54 2.66 -10.86 -1.28
CA TRP A 54 3.25 -9.52 -1.43
C TRP A 54 2.77 -8.81 -2.69
N ASP A 55 2.94 -9.40 -3.87
CA ASP A 55 2.60 -8.75 -5.14
C ASP A 55 1.12 -8.35 -5.20
N GLY A 56 0.25 -9.15 -4.57
CA GLY A 56 -1.17 -8.81 -4.42
C GLY A 56 -1.42 -7.66 -3.45
N ASN A 57 -0.62 -7.53 -2.40
CA ASN A 57 -0.77 -6.48 -1.38
C ASN A 57 -0.45 -5.09 -1.95
N GLU A 58 0.58 -4.98 -2.78
CA GLU A 58 0.93 -3.71 -3.45
C GLU A 58 -0.18 -3.19 -4.38
N THR A 59 -0.98 -4.09 -4.97
CA THR A 59 -2.08 -3.67 -5.87
C THR A 59 -3.11 -2.77 -5.19
N TRP A 60 -3.27 -2.87 -3.86
CA TRP A 60 -4.16 -1.99 -3.11
C TRP A 60 -3.68 -0.54 -3.08
N LEU A 61 -2.36 -0.32 -2.99
CA LEU A 61 -1.77 1.02 -3.09
C LEU A 61 -1.99 1.61 -4.49
N VAL A 62 -1.78 0.78 -5.52
CA VAL A 62 -2.00 1.18 -6.92
C VAL A 62 -3.46 1.55 -7.15
N LEU A 63 -4.41 0.75 -6.63
CA LEU A 63 -5.83 1.06 -6.70
C LEU A 63 -6.18 2.37 -5.99
N GLY A 64 -5.63 2.61 -4.80
CA GLY A 64 -5.83 3.87 -4.07
C GLY A 64 -5.31 5.07 -4.83
N GLY A 65 -4.08 4.99 -5.37
CA GLY A 65 -3.44 6.04 -6.14
C GLY A 65 -4.13 6.32 -7.49
N ALA A 66 -4.42 5.27 -8.26
CA ALA A 66 -5.13 5.39 -9.54
C ALA A 66 -6.58 5.86 -9.35
N GLY A 67 -7.23 5.40 -8.27
CA GLY A 67 -8.56 5.85 -7.87
C GLY A 67 -8.58 7.34 -7.52
N LEU A 68 -7.59 7.83 -6.76
CA LEU A 68 -7.41 9.26 -6.50
C LEU A 68 -7.20 10.04 -7.79
N PHE A 69 -6.33 9.55 -8.68
CA PHE A 69 -6.07 10.21 -9.96
C PHE A 69 -7.34 10.33 -10.83
N GLY A 70 -8.16 9.27 -10.90
CA GLY A 70 -9.37 9.25 -11.71
C GLY A 70 -10.56 9.99 -11.10
N ALA A 71 -10.84 9.78 -9.80
CA ALA A 71 -12.03 10.33 -9.14
C ALA A 71 -11.79 11.70 -8.50
N PHE A 72 -10.56 12.00 -8.07
CA PHE A 72 -10.20 13.25 -7.39
C PHE A 72 -8.83 13.81 -7.85
N PRO A 73 -8.71 14.25 -9.12
CA PRO A 73 -7.42 14.64 -9.70
C PRO A 73 -6.69 15.74 -8.92
N LEU A 74 -7.43 16.71 -8.36
CA LEU A 74 -6.84 17.79 -7.55
C LEU A 74 -6.24 17.24 -6.24
N ALA A 75 -6.93 16.30 -5.58
CA ALA A 75 -6.41 15.68 -4.37
C ALA A 75 -5.15 14.85 -4.68
N TYR A 76 -5.17 14.09 -5.78
CA TYR A 76 -4.00 13.37 -6.25
C TYR A 76 -2.79 14.30 -6.47
N ALA A 77 -2.98 15.41 -7.19
CA ALA A 77 -1.89 16.35 -7.48
C ALA A 77 -1.30 16.97 -6.20
N VAL A 78 -2.14 17.39 -5.27
CA VAL A 78 -1.70 17.98 -3.99
C VAL A 78 -0.93 16.96 -3.14
N ILE A 79 -1.44 15.73 -3.06
CA ILE A 79 -0.80 14.66 -2.27
C ILE A 79 0.53 14.24 -2.92
N ALA A 80 0.55 14.02 -4.23
CA ALA A 80 1.74 13.60 -4.96
C ALA A 80 2.86 14.66 -4.87
N ASP A 81 2.52 15.94 -4.98
CA ASP A 81 3.48 17.03 -4.82
C ASP A 81 4.02 17.07 -3.38
N ALA A 82 3.13 17.08 -2.38
CA ALA A 82 3.53 17.10 -0.97
C ALA A 82 4.37 15.88 -0.55
N LEU A 83 4.11 14.71 -1.13
CA LEU A 83 4.78 13.45 -0.82
C LEU A 83 5.83 13.04 -1.85
N THR A 84 6.25 13.93 -2.75
CA THR A 84 7.21 13.58 -3.82
C THR A 84 8.48 12.94 -3.27
N ILE A 85 9.10 13.56 -2.24
CA ILE A 85 10.34 13.02 -1.64
C ILE A 85 10.09 11.67 -0.96
N PRO A 86 9.12 11.52 -0.02
CA PRO A 86 8.81 10.22 0.57
C PRO A 86 8.48 9.11 -0.42
N LEU A 87 7.67 9.41 -1.45
CA LEU A 87 7.25 8.41 -2.44
C LEU A 87 8.42 7.93 -3.29
N VAL A 88 9.30 8.83 -3.71
CA VAL A 88 10.51 8.45 -4.47
C VAL A 88 11.41 7.56 -3.63
N ILE A 89 11.60 7.85 -2.34
CA ILE A 89 12.38 6.99 -1.45
C ILE A 89 11.73 5.62 -1.31
N CYS A 90 10.40 5.57 -1.13
CA CYS A 90 9.64 4.32 -1.01
C CYS A 90 9.78 3.43 -2.25
N CYS A 91 9.81 4.01 -3.46
CA CYS A 91 9.97 3.22 -4.70
C CYS A 91 11.41 2.74 -4.96
N LEU A 92 12.40 3.31 -4.26
CA LEU A 92 13.81 2.93 -4.41
C LEU A 92 14.28 1.92 -3.36
N ALA A 93 13.54 1.83 -2.25
CA ALA A 93 13.80 0.91 -1.14
C ALA A 93 13.28 -0.49 -1.47
#